data_AF-A0A8H5AXU9-F1
#
_entry.id   AF-A0A8H5AXU9-F1
#
_cell.length_a   1.000
_cell.length_b   1.000
_cell.length_c   1.000
_cell.angle_alpha   90.00
_cell.angle_beta   90.00
_cell.angle_gamma   90.00
#
_symmetry.space_group_name_H-M   'P 1'
#
loop_
_entity.id
_entity.type
_entity.pdbx_description
1 polymer ?
#
loop_
_entity_poly.entity_id
_entity_poly.type
_entity_poly.pdbx_seq_one_letter_code
_entity_poly.pdbx_strand_id
1 'polypeptide(L)'
;MRSSNPQQILEKLEKIEPGASFSGSPPRVTSSSGALYYVKTGSVRDAEQYAGEAESLEVTNKAAPSLAPNILDSGVDESGSPYFISEYKDIGSLSSSAADVLAKRMATELHAEENPSGKGFGFRIPTYCGVARLQNGWFERWHDCYGSLIGDLVSQLERKGGFPELCRKVDIVKEKYVYRHSANCQHY
;
A
#
# COMPACT_ATOMS: atom_id res chain seq x y z
N MET A 1 -18.14 2.97 -15.02
CA MET A 1 -16.82 2.48 -15.45
C MET A 1 -16.41 3.25 -16.70
N ARG A 2 -15.56 4.27 -16.57
CA ARG A 2 -14.70 4.69 -17.66
C ARG A 2 -13.29 4.51 -17.12
N SER A 3 -12.70 3.38 -17.47
CA SER A 3 -11.28 3.09 -17.27
C SER A 3 -10.46 4.17 -17.99
N SER A 4 -9.25 4.47 -17.49
CA SER A 4 -8.31 5.38 -18.12
C SER A 4 -8.20 5.10 -19.63
N ASN A 5 -8.03 6.16 -20.43
CA ASN A 5 -7.95 6.05 -21.88
C ASN A 5 -6.76 5.14 -22.26
N PRO A 6 -6.97 4.02 -22.99
CA PRO A 6 -5.89 3.11 -23.40
C PRO A 6 -4.72 3.83 -24.08
N GLN A 7 -5.00 4.91 -24.81
CA GLN A 7 -3.97 5.72 -25.47
C GLN A 7 -3.05 6.44 -24.50
N GLN A 8 -3.59 6.97 -23.39
CA GLN A 8 -2.77 7.64 -22.36
C GLN A 8 -1.82 6.65 -21.69
N ILE A 9 -2.26 5.41 -21.43
CA ILE A 9 -1.40 4.36 -20.87
C ILE A 9 -0.28 4.00 -21.84
N LEU A 10 -0.57 3.88 -23.14
CA LEU A 10 0.45 3.64 -24.16
C LEU A 10 1.47 4.78 -24.20
N GLU A 11 1.05 6.03 -24.09
CA GLU A 11 1.96 7.18 -24.01
C GLU A 11 2.86 7.15 -22.76
N LYS A 12 2.37 6.64 -21.62
CA LYS A 12 3.20 6.44 -20.43
C LYS A 12 4.20 5.32 -20.62
N LEU A 13 3.77 4.20 -21.20
CA LEU A 13 4.65 3.07 -21.51
C LEU A 13 5.75 3.45 -22.51
N GLU A 14 5.41 4.23 -23.54
CA GLU A 14 6.38 4.77 -24.51
C GLU A 14 7.42 5.69 -23.84
N LYS A 15 7.04 6.43 -22.80
CA LYS A 15 8.00 7.23 -22.01
C LYS A 15 8.92 6.36 -21.16
N ILE A 16 8.42 5.23 -20.66
CA ILE A 16 9.19 4.26 -19.87
C ILE A 16 10.17 3.50 -20.78
N GLU A 17 9.73 3.08 -21.96
CA GLU A 17 10.53 2.32 -22.94
C GLU A 17 10.35 2.91 -24.35
N PRO A 18 11.10 3.97 -24.70
CA PRO A 18 10.97 4.64 -26.00
C PRO A 18 11.33 3.74 -27.19
N GLY A 19 10.52 3.80 -28.24
CA GLY A 19 10.69 3.04 -29.48
C GLY A 19 10.20 1.59 -29.40
N ALA A 20 9.64 1.16 -28.26
CA ALA A 20 9.06 -0.16 -28.13
C ALA A 20 7.62 -0.18 -28.64
N SER A 21 7.19 -1.32 -29.17
CA SER A 21 5.76 -1.58 -29.41
C SER A 21 5.20 -2.40 -28.26
N PHE A 22 3.95 -2.12 -27.88
CA PHE A 22 3.30 -2.76 -26.75
C PHE A 22 2.10 -3.61 -27.19
N SER A 23 1.92 -4.75 -26.54
CA SER A 23 0.86 -5.72 -26.82
C SER A 23 0.26 -6.25 -25.51
N GLY A 24 -0.95 -6.83 -25.61
CA GLY A 24 -1.73 -7.25 -24.45
C GLY A 24 -2.65 -6.14 -23.94
N SER A 25 -3.18 -6.33 -22.74
CA SER A 25 -4.10 -5.39 -22.10
C SER A 25 -3.89 -5.39 -20.59
N PRO A 26 -4.14 -4.27 -19.89
CA PRO A 26 -4.16 -4.27 -18.43
C PRO A 26 -4.95 -5.46 -17.86
N PRO A 27 -4.45 -6.12 -16.80
CA PRO A 27 -3.34 -5.65 -16.00
C PRO A 27 -1.94 -6.03 -16.50
N ARG A 28 -1.79 -6.76 -17.61
CA ARG A 28 -0.48 -7.23 -18.09
C ARG A 28 -0.20 -6.76 -19.52
N VAL A 29 0.81 -5.93 -19.69
CA VAL A 29 1.25 -5.43 -20.99
C VAL A 29 2.68 -5.93 -21.28
N THR A 30 2.95 -6.32 -22.51
CA THR A 30 4.24 -6.84 -22.96
C THR A 30 4.82 -5.90 -24.01
N SER A 31 6.08 -5.52 -23.89
CA SER A 31 6.78 -4.75 -24.93
C SER A 31 7.48 -5.65 -25.95
N SER A 32 7.89 -5.06 -27.07
CA SER A 32 8.65 -5.75 -28.12
C SER A 32 10.04 -6.23 -27.69
N SER A 33 10.59 -5.68 -26.60
CA SER A 33 11.84 -6.20 -26.01
C SER A 33 11.62 -7.44 -25.16
N GLY A 34 10.36 -7.81 -24.89
CA GLY A 34 9.98 -8.89 -23.99
C GLY A 34 9.77 -8.46 -22.54
N ALA A 35 9.93 -7.17 -22.21
CA ALA A 35 9.63 -6.67 -20.87
C ALA A 35 8.12 -6.78 -20.57
N LEU A 36 7.79 -7.03 -19.30
CA LEU A 36 6.43 -7.17 -18.81
C LEU A 36 6.11 -6.09 -17.79
N TYR A 37 4.95 -5.47 -17.97
CA TYR A 37 4.44 -4.38 -17.16
C TYR A 37 3.13 -4.77 -16.50
N TYR A 38 3.00 -4.48 -15.21
CA TYR A 38 1.71 -4.49 -14.54
C TYR A 38 1.09 -3.09 -14.61
N VAL A 39 -0.11 -3.00 -15.18
CA VAL A 39 -0.83 -1.74 -15.37
C VAL A 39 -2.14 -1.77 -14.60
N LYS A 40 -2.39 -0.74 -13.81
CA LYS A 40 -3.62 -0.58 -13.04
C LYS A 40 -4.24 0.77 -13.38
N THR A 41 -5.55 0.77 -13.59
CA THR A 41 -6.34 1.97 -13.89
C THR A 41 -7.56 2.01 -13.00
N GLY A 42 -7.88 3.19 -12.48
CA GLY A 42 -8.96 3.40 -11.54
C GLY A 42 -9.94 4.47 -11.99
N SER A 43 -10.91 4.73 -11.13
CA SER A 43 -11.77 5.90 -11.19
C SER A 43 -11.22 7.00 -10.27
N VAL A 44 -11.71 8.24 -10.43
CA VAL A 44 -11.34 9.38 -9.56
C VAL A 44 -11.40 9.05 -8.05
N ARG A 45 -12.30 8.16 -7.63
CA ARG A 45 -12.45 7.75 -6.22
C ARG A 45 -11.29 6.90 -5.69
N ASP A 46 -10.53 6.28 -6.58
CA ASP A 46 -9.44 5.37 -6.26
C ASP A 46 -8.10 6.11 -6.13
N ALA A 47 -8.07 7.44 -6.39
CA ALA A 47 -6.83 8.20 -6.51
C ALA A 47 -5.99 8.20 -5.23
N GLU A 48 -6.62 8.38 -4.06
CA GLU A 48 -5.93 8.32 -2.77
C GLU A 48 -5.39 6.92 -2.46
N GLN A 49 -6.13 5.88 -2.85
CA GLN A 49 -5.68 4.49 -2.68
C GLN A 49 -4.44 4.20 -3.54
N TYR A 50 -4.41 4.66 -4.78
CA TYR A 50 -3.28 4.43 -5.68
C TYR A 50 -2.04 5.21 -5.23
N ALA A 51 -2.23 6.44 -4.73
CA ALA A 51 -1.14 7.22 -4.14
C ALA A 51 -0.55 6.53 -2.90
N GLY A 52 -1.41 6.03 -2.00
CA GLY A 52 -1.00 5.25 -0.83
C GLY A 52 -0.24 3.98 -1.19
N GLU A 53 -0.70 3.24 -2.20
CA GLU A 53 -0.06 2.02 -2.70
C GLU A 53 1.29 2.31 -3.36
N ALA A 54 1.39 3.35 -4.18
CA ALA A 54 2.64 3.76 -4.82
C ALA A 54 3.71 4.16 -3.81
N GLU A 55 3.40 5.02 -2.83
CA GLU A 55 4.33 5.40 -1.76
C GLU A 55 4.74 4.18 -0.92
N SER A 56 3.79 3.28 -0.61
CA SER A 56 4.08 2.07 0.15
C SER A 56 5.08 1.16 -0.59
N LEU A 57 4.93 1.02 -1.91
CA LEU A 57 5.83 0.22 -2.73
C LEU A 57 7.20 0.89 -2.90
N GLU A 58 7.26 2.22 -3.02
CA GLU A 58 8.52 2.96 -3.07
C GLU A 58 9.33 2.75 -1.77
N VAL A 59 8.70 2.94 -0.61
CA VAL A 59 9.36 2.74 0.69
C VAL A 59 9.75 1.27 0.91
N THR A 60 8.90 0.33 0.49
CA THR A 60 9.20 -1.11 0.58
C THR A 60 10.42 -1.48 -0.27
N ASN A 61 10.51 -0.97 -1.51
CA ASN A 61 11.65 -1.24 -2.38
C ASN A 61 12.92 -0.55 -1.92
N LYS A 62 12.82 0.60 -1.23
CA LYS A 62 13.98 1.23 -0.59
C LYS A 62 14.54 0.37 0.53
N ALA A 63 13.68 -0.23 1.37
CA ALA A 63 14.09 -1.07 2.49
C ALA A 63 14.54 -2.49 2.05
N ALA A 64 13.81 -3.11 1.12
CA ALA A 64 14.09 -4.46 0.62
C ALA A 64 13.97 -4.48 -0.92
N PRO A 65 15.01 -4.04 -1.65
CA PRO A 65 14.97 -3.93 -3.11
C PRO A 65 14.53 -5.25 -3.77
N SER A 66 13.66 -5.18 -4.78
CA SER A 66 13.11 -6.32 -5.53
C SER A 66 12.17 -7.27 -4.77
N LEU A 67 11.95 -7.07 -3.47
CA LEU A 67 11.00 -7.86 -2.69
C LEU A 67 9.55 -7.59 -3.14
N ALA A 68 9.28 -6.34 -3.55
CA ALA A 68 8.02 -5.91 -4.13
C ALA A 68 8.22 -5.44 -5.59
N PRO A 69 7.16 -5.27 -6.38
CA PRO A 69 7.26 -4.61 -7.70
C PRO A 69 7.80 -3.18 -7.57
N ASN A 70 8.75 -2.79 -8.43
CA ASN A 70 9.16 -1.39 -8.54
C ASN A 70 8.10 -0.58 -9.31
N ILE A 71 7.78 0.61 -8.81
CA ILE A 71 6.95 1.58 -9.54
C ILE A 71 7.78 2.22 -10.65
N LEU A 72 7.23 2.23 -11.85
CA LEU A 72 7.85 2.84 -13.03
C LEU A 72 7.20 4.18 -13.35
N ASP A 73 5.88 4.28 -13.21
CA ASP A 73 5.13 5.53 -13.31
C ASP A 73 3.81 5.38 -12.54
N SER A 74 3.35 6.45 -11.91
CA SER A 74 2.03 6.50 -11.27
C SER A 74 1.55 7.95 -11.20
N GLY A 75 0.23 8.14 -11.23
CA GLY A 75 -0.34 9.48 -11.17
C GLY A 75 -1.82 9.51 -11.46
N VAL A 76 -2.30 10.70 -11.80
CA VAL A 76 -3.68 10.93 -12.27
C VAL A 76 -3.64 11.45 -13.69
N ASP A 77 -4.58 11.01 -14.52
CA ASP A 77 -4.78 11.55 -15.86
C ASP A 77 -5.55 12.89 -15.82
N GLU A 78 -5.74 13.50 -16.98
CA GLU A 78 -6.47 14.78 -17.11
C GLU A 78 -7.93 14.70 -16.63
N SER A 79 -8.52 13.50 -16.59
CA SER A 79 -9.87 13.28 -16.04
C SER A 79 -9.88 13.11 -14.52
N GLY A 80 -8.71 13.14 -13.88
CA GLY A 80 -8.52 12.85 -12.46
C GLY A 80 -8.54 11.36 -12.12
N SER A 81 -8.58 10.47 -13.12
CA SER A 81 -8.57 9.03 -12.89
C SER A 81 -7.14 8.55 -12.65
N PRO A 82 -6.88 7.75 -11.61
CA PRO A 82 -5.53 7.33 -11.30
C PRO A 82 -5.07 6.20 -12.22
N TYR A 83 -3.77 6.17 -12.45
CA TYR A 83 -3.07 5.09 -13.11
C TYR A 83 -1.81 4.71 -12.33
N PHE A 84 -1.36 3.49 -12.56
CA PHE A 84 -0.21 2.91 -11.90
C PHE A 84 0.45 1.90 -12.84
N ILE A 85 1.75 2.01 -13.04
CA ILE A 85 2.57 1.14 -13.88
C ILE A 85 3.76 0.68 -13.04
N SER A 86 3.96 -0.63 -12.96
CA SER A 86 5.05 -1.24 -12.21
C SER A 86 5.65 -2.41 -12.97
N GLU A 87 6.79 -2.91 -12.48
CA GLU A 87 7.31 -4.21 -12.91
C GLU A 87 6.25 -5.30 -12.79
N TYR A 88 6.11 -6.12 -13.82
CA TYR A 88 5.33 -7.36 -13.67
C TYR A 88 6.18 -8.42 -12.96
N LYS A 89 5.73 -8.91 -11.81
CA LYS A 89 6.33 -10.07 -11.13
C LYS A 89 5.58 -11.32 -11.56
N ASP A 90 6.30 -12.27 -12.15
CA ASP A 90 5.76 -13.60 -12.46
C ASP A 90 5.78 -14.45 -11.18
N ILE A 91 4.66 -14.44 -10.46
CA ILE A 91 4.53 -15.09 -9.15
C ILE A 91 3.97 -16.49 -9.32
N GLY A 92 4.79 -17.49 -9.00
CA GLY A 92 4.39 -18.90 -8.96
C GLY A 92 4.00 -19.38 -7.55
N SER A 93 3.90 -20.69 -7.39
CA SER A 93 3.70 -21.31 -6.08
C SER A 93 4.91 -21.11 -5.16
N LEU A 94 4.65 -20.90 -3.87
CA LEU A 94 5.69 -20.74 -2.86
C LEU A 94 6.24 -22.10 -2.43
N SER A 95 7.47 -22.42 -2.79
CA SER A 95 8.20 -23.58 -2.27
C SER A 95 8.72 -23.31 -0.86
N SER A 96 9.07 -24.36 -0.10
CA SER A 96 9.67 -24.21 1.23
C SER A 96 10.98 -23.41 1.20
N SER A 97 11.85 -23.66 0.22
CA SER A 97 13.10 -22.91 0.07
C SER A 97 12.87 -21.44 -0.28
N ALA A 98 11.87 -21.14 -1.11
CA ALA A 98 11.48 -19.76 -1.41
C ALA A 98 10.87 -19.07 -0.18
N ALA A 99 10.12 -19.80 0.65
CA ALA A 99 9.57 -19.29 1.91
C ALA A 99 10.68 -18.94 2.91
N ASP A 100 11.73 -19.76 3.02
CA ASP A 100 12.87 -19.48 3.89
C ASP A 100 13.61 -18.20 3.46
N VAL A 101 13.81 -18.03 2.14
CA VAL A 101 14.39 -16.80 1.59
C VAL A 101 13.50 -15.61 1.88
N LEU A 102 12.19 -15.70 1.60
CA LEU A 102 11.23 -14.62 1.87
C LEU A 102 11.23 -14.23 3.36
N ALA A 103 11.17 -15.21 4.27
CA ALA A 103 11.17 -14.98 5.71
C ALA A 103 12.45 -14.28 6.17
N LYS A 104 13.61 -14.74 5.69
CA LYS A 104 14.89 -14.09 5.98
C LYS A 104 14.89 -12.65 5.52
N ARG A 105 14.49 -12.37 4.28
CA ARG A 105 14.47 -11.01 3.71
C ARG A 105 13.50 -10.09 4.45
N MET A 106 12.31 -10.57 4.79
CA MET A 106 11.38 -9.78 5.61
C MET A 106 11.99 -9.41 6.96
N ALA A 107 12.69 -10.34 7.62
CA ALA A 107 13.29 -10.10 8.93
C ALA A 107 14.53 -9.21 8.88
N THR A 108 15.43 -9.42 7.92
CA THR A 108 16.75 -8.78 7.90
C THR A 108 16.86 -7.58 6.97
N GLU A 109 15.88 -7.36 6.10
CA GLU A 109 15.85 -6.19 5.20
C GLU A 109 14.63 -5.33 5.55
N LEU A 110 13.41 -5.83 5.29
CA LEU A 110 12.21 -5.00 5.37
C LEU A 110 11.89 -4.50 6.78
N HIS A 111 11.88 -5.41 7.77
CA HIS A 111 11.57 -5.06 9.16
C HIS A 111 12.78 -4.57 9.96
N ALA A 112 14.00 -4.78 9.45
CA ALA A 112 15.23 -4.35 10.12
C ALA A 112 15.55 -2.87 9.88
N GLU A 113 14.92 -2.23 8.89
CA GLU A 113 15.09 -0.80 8.62
C GLU A 113 14.54 0.04 9.78
N GLU A 114 15.43 0.60 10.59
CA GLU A 114 15.07 1.35 11.78
C GLU A 114 14.59 2.76 11.45
N ASN A 115 13.32 3.06 11.78
CA ASN A 115 12.70 4.39 11.72
C ASN A 115 13.15 5.26 10.52
N PRO A 116 12.96 4.79 9.27
CA PRO A 116 13.50 5.46 8.09
C PRO A 116 12.93 6.89 7.89
N SER A 117 11.80 7.21 8.54
CA SER A 117 11.21 8.56 8.52
C SER A 117 11.74 9.48 9.62
N GLY A 118 12.32 8.93 10.69
CA GLY A 118 12.68 9.66 11.90
C GLY A 118 11.49 10.16 12.74
N LYS A 119 10.24 9.81 12.39
CA LYS A 119 9.02 10.44 12.93
C LYS A 119 8.21 9.54 13.88
N GLY A 120 8.69 8.34 14.16
CA GLY A 120 8.00 7.36 15.00
C GLY A 120 7.10 6.44 14.18
N PHE A 121 6.01 5.99 14.79
CA PHE A 121 5.11 4.98 14.22
C PHE A 121 4.10 5.61 13.26
N GLY A 122 3.81 4.91 12.17
CA GLY A 122 2.76 5.24 11.23
C GLY A 122 3.27 5.50 9.81
N PHE A 123 2.57 6.34 9.07
CA PHE A 123 2.86 6.60 7.65
C PHE A 123 2.43 8.01 7.25
N ARG A 124 3.10 8.59 6.25
CA ARG A 124 2.93 10.01 5.90
C ARG A 124 1.57 10.31 5.24
N ILE A 125 1.03 9.35 4.52
CA ILE A 125 -0.21 9.50 3.75
C ILE A 125 -1.19 8.37 4.07
N PRO A 126 -2.50 8.57 3.81
CA PRO A 126 -3.48 7.51 3.94
C PRO A 126 -3.12 6.28 3.11
N THR A 127 -3.35 5.09 3.67
CA THR A 127 -3.20 3.81 2.98
C THR A 127 -4.49 3.00 3.09
N TYR A 128 -4.57 1.88 2.38
CA TYR A 128 -5.79 1.10 2.29
C TYR A 128 -5.50 -0.38 2.52
N CYS A 129 -6.36 -1.02 3.32
CA CYS A 129 -6.45 -2.47 3.44
C CYS A 129 -7.74 -2.93 2.73
N GLY A 130 -7.61 -3.30 1.45
CA GLY A 130 -8.78 -3.50 0.59
C GLY A 130 -9.56 -2.19 0.42
N VAL A 131 -10.81 -2.17 0.88
CA VAL A 131 -11.68 -0.97 0.83
C VAL A 131 -11.62 -0.12 2.10
N ALA A 132 -10.93 -0.60 3.15
CA ALA A 132 -10.81 0.12 4.41
C ALA A 132 -9.69 1.15 4.31
N ARG A 133 -10.05 2.43 4.45
CA ARG A 133 -9.11 3.54 4.44
C ARG A 133 -8.49 3.70 5.83
N LEU A 134 -7.17 3.75 5.91
CA LEU A 134 -6.39 4.05 7.12
C LEU A 134 -5.87 5.48 6.96
N GLN A 135 -6.22 6.37 7.88
CA GLN A 135 -5.83 7.78 7.82
C GLN A 135 -4.30 7.93 7.94
N ASN A 136 -3.68 7.05 8.72
CA ASN A 136 -2.28 7.15 9.14
C ASN A 136 -1.95 8.53 9.75
N GLY A 137 -0.68 8.85 9.84
CA GLY A 137 -0.11 9.91 10.66
C GLY A 137 1.17 9.43 11.32
N TRP A 138 1.83 10.32 12.05
CA TRP A 138 3.02 9.98 12.83
C TRP A 138 2.70 10.06 14.31
N PHE A 139 3.11 9.03 15.05
CA PHE A 139 2.86 8.87 16.47
C PHE A 139 4.16 8.51 17.18
N GLU A 140 4.46 9.18 18.29
CA GLU A 140 5.67 8.89 19.08
C GLU A 140 5.61 7.50 19.73
N ARG A 141 4.41 7.05 20.10
CA ARG A 141 4.20 5.80 20.84
C ARG A 141 3.36 4.82 20.03
N TRP A 142 3.77 3.55 20.05
CA TRP A 142 3.11 2.49 19.29
C TRP A 142 1.62 2.33 19.61
N HIS A 143 1.25 2.37 20.89
CA HIS A 143 -0.14 2.21 21.30
C HIS A 143 -1.05 3.35 20.83
N ASP A 144 -0.52 4.57 20.68
CA ASP A 144 -1.27 5.68 20.08
C ASP A 144 -1.51 5.42 18.59
N CYS A 145 -0.47 4.99 17.87
CA CYS A 145 -0.58 4.59 16.46
C CYS A 145 -1.60 3.46 16.29
N TYR A 146 -1.47 2.38 17.04
CA TYR A 146 -2.34 1.21 16.95
C TYR A 146 -3.78 1.56 17.35
N GLY A 147 -3.95 2.38 18.40
CA GLY A 147 -5.25 2.91 18.80
C GLY A 147 -5.91 3.75 17.70
N SER A 148 -5.12 4.55 16.97
CA SER A 148 -5.60 5.31 15.80
C SER A 148 -6.04 4.39 14.66
N LEU A 149 -5.25 3.37 14.30
CA LEU A 149 -5.58 2.43 13.23
C LEU A 149 -6.90 1.69 13.50
N ILE A 150 -7.11 1.22 14.73
CA ILE A 150 -8.39 0.62 15.13
C ILE A 150 -9.51 1.66 15.11
N GLY A 151 -9.23 2.89 15.55
CA GLY A 151 -10.18 4.01 15.51
C GLY A 151 -10.71 4.26 14.09
N ASP A 152 -9.84 4.28 13.09
CA ASP A 152 -10.23 4.47 11.69
C ASP A 152 -11.22 3.39 11.21
N LEU A 153 -11.00 2.14 11.60
CA LEU A 153 -11.89 1.03 11.27
C LEU A 153 -13.26 1.18 11.95
N VAL A 154 -13.29 1.52 13.24
CA VAL A 154 -14.53 1.75 14.00
C VAL A 154 -15.33 2.91 13.40
N SER A 155 -14.70 4.05 13.17
CA SER A 155 -15.39 5.21 12.60
C SER A 155 -15.96 4.94 11.21
N GLN A 156 -15.32 4.06 10.42
CA GLN A 156 -15.88 3.59 9.14
C GLN A 156 -17.11 2.70 9.33
N LEU A 157 -17.11 1.80 10.32
CA LEU A 157 -18.27 0.97 10.65
C LEU A 157 -19.46 1.82 11.12
N GLU A 158 -19.19 2.80 11.99
CA GLU A 158 -20.22 3.73 12.49
C GLU A 158 -20.85 4.54 11.35
N ARG A 159 -20.03 5.10 10.45
CA ARG A 159 -20.52 5.85 9.28
C ARG A 159 -21.35 4.99 8.33
N LYS A 160 -21.02 3.71 8.18
CA LYS A 160 -21.81 2.77 7.36
C LYS A 160 -23.20 2.50 7.96
N GLY A 161 -23.41 2.77 9.25
CA GLY A 161 -24.65 2.47 9.94
C GLY A 161 -24.77 0.97 10.22
N GLY A 162 -24.26 0.52 11.36
CA GLY A 162 -24.34 -0.87 11.80
C GLY A 162 -23.44 -1.15 12.99
N PHE A 163 -23.67 -2.28 13.66
CA PHE A 163 -22.82 -2.82 14.74
C PHE A 163 -22.51 -1.91 15.95
N PRO A 164 -23.48 -1.16 16.52
CA PRO A 164 -23.21 -0.23 17.63
C PRO A 164 -22.59 -0.94 18.85
N GLU A 165 -23.01 -2.18 19.13
CA GLU A 165 -22.45 -2.95 20.24
C GLU A 165 -21.01 -3.41 19.96
N LEU A 166 -20.64 -3.63 18.70
CA LEU A 166 -19.24 -3.91 18.34
C LEU A 166 -18.38 -2.66 18.55
N CYS A 167 -18.81 -1.51 18.04
CA CYS A 167 -18.09 -0.24 18.21
C CYS A 167 -17.85 0.07 19.69
N ARG A 168 -18.91 -0.03 20.51
CA ARG A 168 -18.82 0.15 21.97
C ARG A 168 -17.84 -0.83 22.63
N LYS A 169 -17.84 -2.10 22.22
CA LYS A 169 -16.89 -3.10 22.74
C LYS A 169 -15.45 -2.79 22.33
N VAL A 170 -15.23 -2.31 21.10
CA VAL A 170 -13.90 -1.90 20.65
C VAL A 170 -13.39 -0.72 21.49
N ASP A 171 -14.22 0.27 21.79
CA ASP A 171 -13.82 1.39 22.64
C ASP A 171 -13.39 0.94 24.04
N ILE A 172 -14.17 0.03 24.66
CA ILE A 172 -13.82 -0.56 25.95
C ILE A 172 -12.48 -1.29 25.88
N VAL A 173 -12.23 -2.06 24.81
CA VAL A 173 -10.98 -2.81 24.61
C VAL A 173 -9.80 -1.86 24.40
N LYS A 174 -9.96 -0.82 23.59
CA LYS A 174 -8.93 0.20 23.36
C LYS A 174 -8.52 0.87 24.67
N GLU A 175 -9.50 1.33 25.44
CA GLU A 175 -9.24 1.99 26.72
C GLU A 175 -8.54 1.06 27.71
N LYS A 176 -9.05 -0.17 27.85
CA LYS A 176 -8.57 -1.10 28.87
C LYS A 176 -7.24 -1.76 28.53
N TYR A 177 -6.95 -2.03 27.26
CA TYR A 177 -5.81 -2.87 26.86
C TYR A 177 -4.81 -2.18 25.94
N VAL A 178 -5.22 -1.18 25.14
CA VAL A 178 -4.28 -0.45 24.28
C VAL A 178 -3.65 0.69 25.07
N TYR A 179 -4.45 1.54 25.71
CA TYR A 179 -3.91 2.70 26.43
C TYR A 179 -3.48 2.37 27.86
N ARG A 180 -4.31 1.66 28.63
CA ARG A 180 -4.02 1.39 30.05
C ARG A 180 -2.87 0.42 30.30
N HIS A 181 -2.66 -0.57 29.44
CA HIS A 181 -1.51 -1.48 29.59
C HIS A 181 -0.18 -0.72 29.31
N SER A 182 -0.23 0.26 28.42
CA SER A 182 0.93 1.08 28.04
C SER A 182 1.38 2.06 29.13
N ALA A 183 0.46 2.55 29.96
CA ALA A 183 0.79 3.37 31.13
C ALA A 183 1.62 2.60 32.18
N ASN A 184 1.48 1.27 32.23
CA ASN A 184 2.23 0.42 33.17
C ASN A 184 3.54 -0.13 32.60
N CYS A 185 3.79 0.06 31.29
CA CYS A 185 4.97 -0.45 30.59
C CYS A 185 6.06 0.61 30.35
N GLN A 186 5.96 1.81 30.93
CA GLN A 186 6.98 2.88 30.82
C GLN A 186 8.31 2.57 31.56
N HIS A 187 8.60 1.30 31.86
CA HIS A 187 9.79 0.84 32.60
C HIS A 187 10.65 -0.17 31.83
N TYR A 188 10.51 -0.27 30.51
CA TYR A 188 11.41 -1.04 29.66
C TYR A 188 12.10 -0.15 28.63
#